data_AF-A0A2X2VJC3-F1
#
_entry.id   AF-A0A2X2VJC3-F1
#
_cell.length_a   1.000
_cell.length_b   1.000
_cell.length_c   1.000
_cell.angle_alpha   90.00
_cell.angle_beta   90.00
_cell.angle_gamma   90.00
#
_symmetry.space_group_name_H-M   'P 1'
#
loop_
_entity.id
_entity.type
_entity.pdbx_description
1 polymer ?
#
loop_
_entity_poly.entity_id
_entity_poly.type
_entity_poly.pdbx_seq_one_letter_code
_entity_poly.pdbx_strand_id
1 'polypeptide(L)'
;MPAEGHWYQLVLGMPKEKRPVIRTYTLRHVDPARQEVTVEFINHGTEGPASAWAINARPGDAIQMVAPDEAYAEDSGGYEWTPPQGLRNALIIADETALPAARGILEMLARQTNPPQVQAFFEVPEQGDCANLSEFKFADIFWLPRNPAAAKHGECLIQAVKTHARVPESRHPRYGGYGERRSRRGASLG
;
A
#
# COMPACT_ATOMS: atom_id res chain seq x y z
N MET A 1 -25.26 6.45 -1.85
CA MET A 1 -24.75 6.30 -0.47
C MET A 1 -25.06 7.58 0.28
N PRO A 2 -25.34 7.54 1.59
CA PRO A 2 -25.38 8.76 2.37
C PRO A 2 -24.02 9.45 2.36
N ALA A 3 -24.03 10.77 2.49
CA ALA A 3 -22.84 11.62 2.52
C ALA A 3 -22.06 11.53 3.85
N GLU A 4 -22.57 10.75 4.82
CA GLU A 4 -22.05 10.66 6.18
C GLU A 4 -21.26 9.36 6.39
N GLY A 5 -20.20 9.41 7.21
CA GLY A 5 -19.15 8.39 7.41
C GLY A 5 -19.57 7.02 7.98
N HIS A 6 -20.85 6.65 7.89
CA HIS A 6 -21.40 5.40 8.44
C HIS A 6 -21.75 4.36 7.37
N TRP A 7 -21.17 4.48 6.17
CA TRP A 7 -21.44 3.58 5.03
C TRP A 7 -21.32 2.09 5.40
N TYR A 8 -20.32 1.73 6.21
CA TYR A 8 -20.07 0.33 6.58
C TYR A 8 -21.18 -0.23 7.46
N GLN A 9 -21.63 0.53 8.47
CA GLN A 9 -22.74 0.13 9.35
C GLN A 9 -24.05 0.00 8.55
N LEU A 10 -24.27 0.87 7.58
CA LEU A 10 -25.44 0.80 6.71
C LEU A 10 -25.42 -0.46 5.84
N VAL A 11 -24.26 -0.81 5.26
CA VAL A 11 -24.13 -2.07 4.52
C VAL A 11 -24.36 -3.27 5.44
N LEU A 12 -23.83 -3.26 6.66
CA LEU A 12 -24.08 -4.34 7.63
C LEU A 12 -25.56 -4.44 8.03
N GLY A 13 -26.29 -3.33 8.05
CA GLY A 13 -27.73 -3.31 8.31
C GLY A 13 -28.60 -3.85 7.18
N MET A 14 -28.07 -4.02 5.96
CA MET A 14 -28.85 -4.55 4.83
C MET A 14 -29.07 -6.06 4.95
N PRO A 15 -30.20 -6.60 4.44
CA PRO A 15 -30.37 -8.03 4.22
C PRO A 15 -29.22 -8.59 3.39
N LYS A 16 -28.72 -9.78 3.75
CA LYS A 16 -27.51 -10.37 3.15
C LYS A 16 -27.59 -10.46 1.62
N GLU A 17 -28.79 -10.72 1.10
CA GLU A 17 -29.10 -10.87 -0.33
C GLU A 17 -29.05 -9.53 -1.08
N LYS A 18 -29.13 -8.41 -0.35
CA LYS A 18 -29.08 -7.04 -0.89
C LYS A 18 -27.75 -6.34 -0.60
N ARG A 19 -26.84 -6.97 0.15
CA ARG A 19 -25.54 -6.38 0.47
C ARG A 19 -24.69 -6.30 -0.80
N PRO A 20 -24.13 -5.12 -1.13
CA PRO A 20 -23.20 -5.02 -2.24
C PRO A 20 -21.93 -5.83 -1.95
N VAL A 21 -21.31 -6.33 -3.01
CA VAL A 21 -19.97 -6.90 -2.93
C VAL A 21 -18.96 -5.76 -2.77
N ILE A 22 -18.23 -5.76 -1.66
CA ILE A 22 -17.20 -4.74 -1.38
C ILE A 22 -15.81 -5.32 -1.65
N ARG A 23 -14.96 -4.54 -2.32
CA ARG A 23 -13.54 -4.83 -2.54
C ARG A 23 -12.74 -3.55 -2.37
N THR A 24 -11.55 -3.67 -1.79
CA THR A 24 -10.61 -2.57 -1.59
C THR A 24 -9.63 -2.55 -2.76
N TYR A 25 -9.45 -1.37 -3.36
CA TYR A 25 -8.51 -1.13 -4.45
C TYR A 25 -7.71 0.14 -4.19
N THR A 26 -6.52 0.23 -4.79
CA THR A 26 -5.70 1.44 -4.77
C THR A 26 -6.19 2.41 -5.83
N LEU A 27 -6.41 3.68 -5.46
CA LEU A 27 -6.56 4.76 -6.44
C LEU A 27 -5.19 5.05 -7.05
N ARG A 28 -5.02 4.66 -8.31
CA ARG A 28 -3.76 4.81 -9.04
C ARG A 28 -3.48 6.27 -9.38
N HIS A 29 -4.52 7.02 -9.73
CA HIS A 29 -4.47 8.44 -10.03
C HIS A 29 -5.83 9.08 -9.75
N VAL A 30 -5.83 10.34 -9.33
CA VAL A 30 -7.01 11.18 -9.16
C VAL A 30 -6.77 12.47 -9.93
N ASP A 31 -7.64 12.78 -10.88
CA ASP A 31 -7.65 14.03 -11.63
C ASP A 31 -8.89 14.85 -11.25
N PRO A 32 -8.77 15.82 -10.33
CA PRO A 32 -9.89 16.64 -9.90
C PRO A 32 -10.42 17.57 -11.00
N ALA A 33 -9.57 17.98 -11.95
CA ALA A 33 -9.97 18.89 -13.02
C ALA A 33 -10.87 18.18 -14.04
N ARG A 34 -10.57 16.91 -14.32
CA ARG A 34 -11.39 16.04 -15.20
C ARG A 34 -12.48 15.28 -14.45
N GLN A 35 -12.44 15.29 -13.10
CA GLN A 35 -13.30 14.48 -12.23
C GLN A 35 -13.16 12.98 -12.52
N GLU A 36 -11.93 12.53 -12.77
CA GLU A 36 -11.61 11.16 -13.14
C GLU A 36 -10.76 10.49 -12.06
N VAL A 37 -11.00 9.20 -11.83
CA VAL A 37 -10.13 8.34 -11.00
C VAL A 37 -9.68 7.14 -11.83
N THR A 38 -8.43 6.75 -11.65
CA THR A 38 -7.86 5.55 -12.25
C THR A 38 -7.69 4.48 -11.19
N VAL A 39 -8.17 3.27 -11.48
CA VAL A 39 -7.99 2.09 -10.64
C VAL A 39 -7.42 0.97 -11.52
N GLU A 40 -6.34 0.35 -11.07
CA GLU A 40 -5.76 -0.82 -11.74
C GLU A 40 -6.34 -2.10 -11.11
N PHE A 41 -6.94 -2.97 -11.94
CA PHE A 41 -7.49 -4.25 -11.51
C PHE A 41 -6.55 -5.38 -11.93
N ILE A 42 -6.19 -6.24 -10.98
CA ILE A 42 -5.48 -7.48 -11.30
C ILE A 42 -6.47 -8.49 -11.86
N ASN A 43 -6.13 -9.01 -13.04
CA ASN A 43 -6.93 -10.00 -13.74
C ASN A 43 -6.63 -11.40 -13.18
N HIS A 44 -7.51 -11.86 -12.30
CA HIS A 44 -7.53 -13.25 -11.80
C HIS A 44 -8.57 -14.11 -12.54
N GLY A 45 -8.96 -13.72 -13.76
CA GLY A 45 -10.08 -14.32 -14.48
C GLY A 45 -11.44 -13.87 -13.93
N THR A 46 -12.49 -14.62 -14.23
CA THR A 46 -13.88 -14.23 -13.93
C THR A 46 -14.46 -14.91 -12.67
N GLU A 47 -13.64 -15.63 -11.89
CA GLU A 47 -14.11 -16.30 -10.67
C GLU A 47 -14.42 -15.30 -9.54
N GLY A 48 -13.67 -14.19 -9.50
CA GLY A 48 -13.86 -13.11 -8.54
C GLY A 48 -14.78 -12.01 -9.08
N PRO A 49 -15.72 -11.47 -8.28
CA PRO A 49 -16.73 -10.53 -8.76
C PRO A 49 -16.15 -9.22 -9.31
N ALA A 50 -15.06 -8.72 -8.72
CA ALA A 50 -14.46 -7.46 -9.18
C ALA A 50 -13.58 -7.63 -10.44
N SER A 51 -12.80 -8.71 -10.53
CA SER A 51 -12.06 -9.05 -11.75
C SER A 51 -13.02 -9.35 -12.91
N ALA A 52 -14.10 -10.11 -12.65
CA ALA A 52 -15.16 -10.36 -13.62
C ALA A 52 -15.84 -9.07 -14.11
N TRP A 53 -16.15 -8.14 -13.19
CA TRP A 53 -16.68 -6.84 -13.57
C TRP A 53 -15.69 -6.06 -14.44
N ALA A 54 -14.43 -5.94 -14.01
CA ALA A 54 -13.41 -5.17 -14.72
C ALA A 54 -13.16 -5.68 -16.14
N ILE A 55 -13.18 -7.01 -16.34
CA ILE A 55 -13.03 -7.62 -17.68
C ILE A 55 -14.19 -7.28 -18.62
N ASN A 56 -15.41 -7.16 -18.08
CA ASN A 56 -16.62 -6.96 -18.87
C ASN A 56 -17.09 -5.49 -18.95
N ALA A 57 -16.48 -4.61 -18.14
CA ALA A 57 -16.90 -3.22 -18.01
C ALA A 57 -16.78 -2.45 -19.33
N ARG A 58 -17.77 -1.59 -19.58
CA ARG A 58 -17.84 -0.71 -20.76
C ARG A 58 -18.07 0.74 -20.33
N PRO A 59 -17.70 1.73 -21.16
CA PRO A 59 -18.09 3.11 -20.92
C PRO A 59 -19.60 3.24 -20.68
N GLY A 60 -19.97 3.84 -19.55
CA GLY A 60 -21.35 3.98 -19.09
C GLY A 60 -21.76 3.01 -17.98
N ASP A 61 -20.98 1.95 -17.72
CA ASP A 61 -21.23 1.08 -16.58
C ASP A 61 -20.97 1.80 -15.26
N ALA A 62 -21.83 1.56 -14.28
CA ALA A 62 -21.76 2.21 -12.98
C ALA A 62 -21.02 1.35 -11.94
N ILE A 63 -20.20 2.01 -11.13
CA ILE A 63 -19.62 1.47 -9.90
C ILE A 63 -19.85 2.48 -8.78
N GLN A 64 -20.03 1.98 -7.55
CA GLN A 64 -20.08 2.81 -6.37
C GLN A 64 -18.77 2.71 -5.62
N MET A 65 -18.20 3.87 -5.28
CA MET A 65 -16.92 4.00 -4.60
C MET A 65 -17.13 4.67 -3.24
N VAL A 66 -16.39 4.18 -2.24
CA VAL A 66 -16.06 4.92 -1.03
C VAL A 66 -14.56 5.18 -1.11
N ALA A 67 -14.17 6.44 -1.00
CA ALA A 67 -12.78 6.87 -1.10
C ALA A 67 -12.38 7.69 0.12
N PRO A 68 -11.08 7.73 0.46
CA PRO A 68 -10.57 8.67 1.46
C PRO A 68 -10.92 10.11 1.08
N ASP A 69 -11.27 10.91 2.08
CA ASP A 69 -11.52 12.33 1.95
C ASP A 69 -10.48 13.07 2.79
N GLU A 70 -9.67 13.93 2.15
CA GLU A 70 -8.64 14.73 2.81
C GLU A 70 -9.25 15.67 3.87
N ALA A 71 -10.49 16.10 3.69
CA ALA A 71 -11.18 16.95 4.67
C ALA A 71 -11.69 16.15 5.89
N TYR A 72 -11.70 14.82 5.83
CA TYR A 72 -12.15 13.97 6.92
C TYR A 72 -11.01 13.73 7.92
N ALA A 73 -11.12 14.35 9.10
CA ALA A 73 -10.05 14.38 10.11
C ALA A 73 -9.85 13.06 10.87
N GLU A 74 -10.81 12.15 10.83
CA GLU A 74 -10.72 10.84 11.46
C GLU A 74 -10.16 9.80 10.47
N ASP A 75 -9.82 8.61 10.99
CA ASP A 75 -9.37 7.50 10.15
C ASP A 75 -10.47 7.11 9.14
N SER A 76 -10.20 7.38 7.86
CA SER A 76 -11.10 7.02 6.75
C SER A 76 -11.05 5.53 6.40
N GLY A 77 -10.13 4.77 7.01
CA GLY A 77 -9.83 3.38 6.69
C GLY A 77 -8.99 3.19 5.42
N GLY A 78 -8.67 4.29 4.72
CA GLY A 78 -7.69 4.32 3.64
C GLY A 78 -6.30 4.66 4.16
N TYR A 79 -5.29 3.96 3.66
CA TYR A 79 -3.91 4.17 4.06
C TYR A 79 -3.14 4.88 2.94
N GLU A 80 -2.55 6.02 3.28
CA GLU A 80 -1.64 6.75 2.41
C GLU A 80 -0.19 6.57 2.88
N TRP A 81 0.74 6.54 1.94
CA TRP A 81 2.15 6.52 2.24
C TRP A 81 2.61 7.87 2.81
N THR A 82 2.84 7.92 4.11
CA THR A 82 3.32 9.12 4.84
C THR A 82 4.70 8.87 5.44
N PRO A 83 5.79 9.06 4.69
CA PRO A 83 7.14 8.79 5.19
C PRO A 83 7.60 9.88 6.17
N PRO A 84 8.50 9.55 7.12
CA PRO A 84 9.09 10.57 7.99
C PRO A 84 9.91 11.57 7.18
N GLN A 85 9.97 12.82 7.67
CA GLN A 85 10.81 13.84 7.07
C GLN A 85 12.28 13.39 7.04
N GLY A 86 12.94 13.59 5.91
CA GLY A 86 14.35 13.25 5.75
C GLY A 86 14.62 11.75 5.54
N LEU A 87 13.60 10.96 5.18
CA LEU A 87 13.76 9.59 4.71
C LEU A 87 14.95 9.49 3.74
N ARG A 88 15.91 8.61 4.05
CA ARG A 88 17.13 8.42 3.24
C ARG A 88 17.11 7.14 2.43
N ASN A 89 16.50 6.10 3.00
CA ASN A 89 16.43 4.77 2.43
C ASN A 89 15.01 4.23 2.60
N ALA A 90 14.47 3.59 1.57
CA ALA A 90 13.23 2.83 1.66
C ALA A 90 13.39 1.43 1.07
N LEU A 91 12.62 0.49 1.63
CA LEU A 91 12.45 -0.86 1.12
C LEU A 91 10.98 -1.04 0.78
N ILE A 92 10.68 -1.26 -0.49
CA ILE A 92 9.31 -1.50 -0.98
C ILE A 92 9.22 -2.96 -1.42
N ILE A 93 8.22 -3.66 -0.93
CA ILE A 93 7.98 -5.07 -1.23
C ILE A 93 6.51 -5.19 -1.60
N ALA A 94 6.22 -5.69 -2.80
CA ALA A 94 4.86 -5.81 -3.30
C ALA A 94 4.72 -7.06 -4.17
N ASP A 95 3.57 -7.72 -4.05
CA ASP A 95 3.08 -8.61 -5.11
C ASP A 95 2.22 -7.82 -6.11
N GLU A 96 1.61 -8.50 -7.07
CA GLU A 96 0.83 -7.85 -8.12
C GLU A 96 -0.33 -7.02 -7.57
N THR A 97 -0.90 -7.39 -6.42
CA THR A 97 -2.05 -6.68 -5.83
C THR A 97 -1.66 -5.35 -5.19
N ALA A 98 -0.42 -5.26 -4.69
CA ALA A 98 0.15 -4.06 -4.10
C ALA A 98 0.98 -3.22 -5.08
N LEU A 99 1.26 -3.75 -6.28
CA LEU A 99 2.06 -3.08 -7.30
C LEU A 99 1.54 -1.68 -7.70
N PRO A 100 0.21 -1.43 -7.83
CA PRO A 100 -0.29 -0.08 -8.11
C PRO A 100 0.11 0.94 -7.04
N ALA A 101 0.03 0.56 -5.76
CA ALA A 101 0.43 1.42 -4.64
C ALA A 101 1.95 1.65 -4.64
N ALA A 102 2.74 0.59 -4.84
CA ALA A 102 4.19 0.69 -4.91
C ALA A 102 4.67 1.64 -6.04
N ARG A 103 4.03 1.58 -7.21
CA ARG A 103 4.31 2.49 -8.33
C ARG A 103 3.93 3.93 -7.99
N GLY A 104 2.78 4.15 -7.35
CA GLY A 104 2.38 5.47 -6.86
C GLY A 104 3.40 6.08 -5.90
N ILE A 105 3.97 5.26 -4.99
CA ILE A 105 5.05 5.70 -4.09
C ILE A 105 6.30 6.10 -4.88
N LEU A 106 6.75 5.29 -5.84
CA LEU A 106 7.91 5.62 -6.68
C LEU A 106 7.72 6.95 -7.43
N GLU A 107 6.54 7.17 -8.01
CA GLU A 107 6.22 8.41 -8.71
C GLU A 107 6.18 9.64 -7.80
N MET A 108 5.62 9.48 -6.60
CA MET A 108 5.63 10.52 -5.58
C MET A 108 7.07 10.88 -5.17
N LEU A 109 7.93 9.87 -4.96
CA LEU A 109 9.33 10.09 -4.62
C LEU A 109 10.10 10.76 -5.77
N ALA A 110 9.81 10.39 -7.02
CA ALA A 110 10.45 10.98 -8.21
C ALA A 110 10.21 12.49 -8.36
N ARG A 111 9.15 13.04 -7.76
CA ARG A 111 8.87 14.48 -7.74
C ARG A 111 9.73 15.27 -6.75
N GLN A 112 10.45 14.59 -5.86
CA GLN A 112 11.33 15.24 -4.89
C GLN A 112 12.63 15.70 -5.54
N THR A 113 13.18 16.82 -5.09
CA THR A 113 14.47 17.33 -5.56
C THR A 113 15.63 16.37 -5.24
N ASN A 114 15.53 15.65 -4.12
CA ASN A 114 16.53 14.66 -3.69
C ASN A 114 15.81 13.42 -3.14
N PRO A 115 15.35 12.50 -4.01
CA PRO A 115 14.63 11.31 -3.59
C PRO A 115 15.51 10.38 -2.73
N PRO A 116 14.92 9.63 -1.79
CA PRO A 116 15.65 8.60 -1.03
C PRO A 116 16.14 7.50 -1.96
N GLN A 117 17.16 6.76 -1.51
CA GLN A 117 17.56 5.52 -2.17
C GLN A 117 16.52 4.43 -1.88
N VAL A 118 16.01 3.77 -2.92
CA VAL A 118 14.96 2.76 -2.78
C VAL A 118 15.47 1.41 -3.25
N GLN A 119 15.15 0.35 -2.49
CA GLN A 119 15.19 -1.02 -2.98
C GLN A 119 13.75 -1.51 -3.12
N ALA A 120 13.38 -2.00 -4.29
CA ALA A 120 12.02 -2.41 -4.58
C ALA A 120 11.99 -3.84 -5.11
N PHE A 121 11.15 -4.69 -4.51
CA PHE A 121 10.97 -6.08 -4.90
C PHE A 121 9.52 -6.30 -5.30
N PHE A 122 9.31 -6.63 -6.59
CA PHE A 122 7.99 -6.76 -7.18
C PHE A 122 7.80 -8.17 -7.73
N GLU A 123 6.90 -8.92 -7.10
CA GLU A 123 6.46 -10.23 -7.60
C GLU A 123 5.23 -10.07 -8.49
N VAL A 124 5.24 -10.78 -9.61
CA VAL A 124 4.13 -10.76 -10.58
C VAL A 124 3.86 -12.18 -11.11
N PRO A 125 2.64 -12.47 -11.61
CA PRO A 125 2.34 -13.78 -12.20
C PRO A 125 3.26 -14.11 -13.38
N GLU A 126 3.30 -13.23 -14.37
CA GLU A 126 3.97 -13.48 -15.65
C GLU A 126 5.15 -12.53 -15.88
N GLN A 127 6.15 -13.00 -16.64
CA GLN A 127 7.25 -12.14 -17.10
C GLN A 127 6.75 -10.92 -17.89
N GLY A 128 5.62 -11.06 -18.61
CA GLY A 128 4.99 -9.98 -19.36
C GLY A 128 4.34 -8.90 -18.50
N ASP A 129 4.09 -9.18 -17.22
CA ASP A 129 3.52 -8.21 -16.27
C ASP A 129 4.60 -7.25 -15.71
N CYS A 130 5.88 -7.51 -16.01
CA CYS A 130 6.97 -6.63 -15.62
C CYS A 130 6.93 -5.32 -16.42
N ALA A 131 7.00 -4.19 -15.74
CA ALA A 131 7.04 -2.87 -16.37
C ALA A 131 8.46 -2.30 -16.45
N ASN A 132 8.73 -1.52 -17.51
CA ASN A 132 9.93 -0.69 -17.54
C ASN A 132 9.74 0.50 -16.59
N LEU A 133 10.49 0.47 -15.48
CA LEU A 133 10.51 1.50 -14.44
C LEU A 133 11.90 2.13 -14.31
N SER A 134 12.71 2.06 -15.39
CA SER A 134 14.11 2.49 -15.38
C SER A 134 14.28 4.00 -15.27
N GLU A 135 13.22 4.79 -15.42
CA GLU A 135 13.21 6.23 -15.15
C GLU A 135 13.47 6.56 -13.67
N PHE A 136 13.12 5.67 -12.75
CA PHE A 136 13.37 5.86 -11.31
C PHE A 136 14.82 5.54 -10.96
N LYS A 137 15.76 6.41 -11.36
CA LYS A 137 17.21 6.22 -11.16
C LYS A 137 17.65 6.10 -9.70
N PHE A 138 16.80 6.48 -8.75
CA PHE A 138 17.03 6.36 -7.31
C PHE A 138 16.59 5.01 -6.74
N ALA A 139 15.99 4.13 -7.56
CA ALA A 139 15.43 2.85 -7.13
C ALA A 139 16.14 1.67 -7.81
N ASP A 140 16.64 0.75 -6.99
CA ASP A 140 17.08 -0.59 -7.41
C ASP A 140 15.84 -1.51 -7.43
N ILE A 141 15.34 -1.83 -8.62
CA ILE A 141 14.08 -2.58 -8.81
C ILE A 141 14.37 -4.03 -9.23
N PHE A 142 13.84 -4.97 -8.46
CA PHE A 142 13.89 -6.40 -8.71
C PHE A 142 12.51 -6.90 -9.13
N TRP A 143 12.40 -7.33 -10.39
CA TRP A 143 11.22 -8.02 -10.90
C TRP A 143 11.34 -9.52 -10.69
N LEU A 144 10.27 -10.12 -10.15
CA LEU A 144 10.24 -11.50 -9.70
C LEU A 144 9.00 -12.20 -10.30
N PRO A 145 9.01 -12.52 -11.60
CA PRO A 145 7.90 -13.21 -12.22
C PRO A 145 7.86 -14.68 -11.76
N ARG A 146 6.67 -15.18 -11.42
CA ARG A 146 6.48 -16.57 -10.98
C ARG A 146 6.58 -17.55 -12.13
N ASN A 147 6.17 -17.14 -13.33
CA ASN A 147 6.35 -17.89 -14.57
C ASN A 147 7.49 -17.28 -15.40
N PRO A 148 8.42 -18.09 -15.95
CA PRO A 148 8.37 -19.56 -16.11
C PRO A 148 8.96 -20.38 -14.94
N ALA A 149 9.33 -19.76 -13.82
CA ALA A 149 9.96 -20.46 -12.69
C ALA A 149 9.05 -21.50 -12.00
N ALA A 150 7.74 -21.48 -12.28
CA ALA A 150 6.72 -22.31 -11.64
C ALA A 150 6.72 -22.19 -10.11
N ALA A 151 7.05 -21.00 -9.59
CA ALA A 151 7.12 -20.71 -8.17
C ALA A 151 5.73 -20.46 -7.57
N LYS A 152 5.57 -20.76 -6.27
CA LYS A 152 4.34 -20.40 -5.55
C LYS A 152 4.30 -18.90 -5.28
N HIS A 153 3.09 -18.36 -5.11
CA HIS A 153 2.88 -16.97 -4.68
C HIS A 153 3.69 -16.66 -3.42
N GLY A 154 4.46 -15.57 -3.44
CA GLY A 154 5.34 -15.11 -2.37
C GLY A 154 6.71 -15.78 -2.31
N GLU A 155 6.93 -16.90 -3.00
CA GLU A 155 8.16 -17.68 -2.87
C GLU A 155 9.37 -16.93 -3.45
N CYS A 156 9.25 -16.43 -4.68
CA CYS A 156 10.29 -15.64 -5.33
C CYS A 156 10.57 -14.36 -4.54
N LEU A 157 9.50 -13.70 -4.07
CA LEU A 157 9.58 -12.46 -3.29
C LEU A 157 10.39 -12.63 -2.00
N ILE A 158 10.04 -13.63 -1.20
CA ILE A 158 10.70 -13.90 0.07
C ILE A 158 12.17 -14.25 -0.14
N GLN A 159 12.48 -15.08 -1.14
CA GLN A 159 13.87 -15.47 -1.43
C GLN A 159 14.71 -14.29 -1.88
N ALA A 160 14.19 -13.46 -2.79
CA ALA A 160 14.90 -12.29 -3.30
C ALA A 160 15.17 -11.27 -2.20
N VAL A 161 14.18 -10.96 -1.36
CA VAL A 161 14.35 -10.04 -0.23
C VAL A 161 15.42 -10.57 0.73
N LYS A 162 15.38 -11.86 1.11
CA LYS A 162 16.39 -12.45 2.00
C LYS A 162 17.81 -12.41 1.43
N THR A 163 17.94 -12.51 0.11
CA THR A 163 19.24 -12.61 -0.56
C THR A 163 19.84 -11.25 -0.88
N HIS A 164 19.00 -10.28 -1.27
CA HIS A 164 19.46 -9.03 -1.87
C HIS A 164 19.14 -7.78 -1.06
N ALA A 165 18.19 -7.83 -0.12
CA ALA A 165 17.81 -6.62 0.62
C ALA A 165 18.96 -6.16 1.52
N ARG A 166 19.41 -4.91 1.30
CA ARG A 166 20.38 -4.25 2.17
C ARG A 166 19.63 -3.39 3.17
N VAL A 167 19.60 -3.82 4.42
CA VAL A 167 19.00 -3.05 5.52
C VAL A 167 20.14 -2.44 6.34
N PRO A 168 20.11 -1.13 6.65
CA PRO A 168 21.09 -0.54 7.55
C PRO A 168 21.09 -1.28 8.90
N GLU A 169 22.26 -1.42 9.52
CA GLU A 169 22.32 -1.87 10.92
C GLU A 169 21.41 -0.97 11.76
N SER A 170 20.48 -1.58 12.49
CA SER A 170 19.56 -0.85 13.34
C SER A 170 20.35 -0.12 14.41
N ARG A 171 20.43 1.21 14.33
CA ARG A 171 20.67 2.04 15.50
C ARG A 171 19.41 1.96 16.36
N HIS A 172 19.23 0.86 17.08
CA HIS A 172 18.34 0.87 18.24
C HIS A 172 18.91 1.89 19.23
N PRO A 173 18.19 2.98 19.57
CA PRO A 173 18.41 3.57 20.87
C PRO A 173 18.08 2.44 21.84
N ARG A 174 19.06 1.96 22.59
CA ARG A 174 18.78 1.16 23.79
C ARG A 174 17.76 1.97 24.57
N TYR A 175 16.52 1.47 24.69
CA TYR A 175 15.57 2.00 25.65
C TYR A 175 16.25 1.85 27.02
N GLY A 176 16.81 2.97 27.49
CA GLY A 176 17.49 3.05 28.77
C GLY A 176 16.52 2.63 29.85
N GLY A 177 16.97 1.72 30.70
CA GLY A 177 16.17 1.08 31.74
C GLY A 177 15.40 2.09 32.58
N TYR A 178 14.22 1.65 33.02
CA TYR A 178 13.50 2.25 34.12
C TYR A 178 14.45 2.43 35.31
N GLY A 179 14.94 3.65 35.48
CA GLY A 179 15.61 4.08 36.69
C GLY A 179 14.60 4.05 37.82
N GLU A 180 14.67 3.01 38.62
CA GLU A 180 14.00 2.87 39.90
C GLU A 180 14.36 4.10 40.77
N ARG A 181 13.47 5.11 40.80
CA ARG A 181 13.57 6.20 41.77
C ARG A 181 13.22 5.63 43.14
N ARG A 182 14.23 5.07 43.82
CA ARG A 182 14.16 4.89 45.28
C ARG A 182 14.01 6.26 45.93
N SER A 183 12.78 6.58 46.32
CA SER A 183 12.45 7.67 47.23
C SER A 183 13.16 7.46 48.57
N ARG A 184 14.32 8.11 48.75
CA ARG A 184 14.85 8.40 50.09
C ARG A 184 14.01 9.53 50.69
N ARG A 185 13.02 9.19 51.53
CA ARG A 185 12.51 10.13 52.53
C ARG A 185 13.36 9.96 53.78
N GLY A 186 14.30 10.89 53.95
CA GLY A 186 14.98 11.14 55.21
C GLY A 186 14.02 11.85 56.17
N ALA A 187 14.05 11.42 57.42
CA ALA A 187 13.37 12.02 58.55
C ALA A 187 13.98 13.38 58.93
N SER A 188 13.15 14.33 59.35
CA SER A 188 13.42 15.11 60.57
C SER A 188 12.32 16.10 60.95
N LEU A 189 11.98 16.02 62.25
CA LEU A 189 11.66 17.09 63.21
C LEU A 189 10.23 17.66 63.26
N GLY A 190 9.64 17.53 64.45
CA GLY A 190 8.38 18.13 64.89
C GLY A 190 7.68 17.24 65.90
#